data_AF-A0A7Z9R0X6-F1
#
_entry.id   AF-A0A7Z9R0X6-F1
#
_cell.length_a   1.000
_cell.length_b   1.000
_cell.length_c   1.000
_cell.angle_alpha   90.00
_cell.angle_beta   90.00
_cell.angle_gamma   90.00
#
_symmetry.space_group_name_H-M   'P 1'
#
loop_
_entity.id
_entity.type
_entity.pdbx_description
1 polymer ?
#
loop_
_entity_poly.entity_id
_entity_poly.type
_entity_poly.pdbx_seq_one_letter_code
_entity_poly.pdbx_strand_id
1 'polypeptide(L)'
;MQELKIIEDRPLGFKEIQTILAGKCQNLHVKYTDLASLHNNYTLSDILPTKVNAGLVLLTARLNSRVNRHWTCFLRHRNGKISFYDPLNLGVHTLSSYMNDGGYFSDFVQRIRADVNAKKHQRNAEMIKTCGLHNICRMVALATQDLTNHQYDHWISSVNMAPDLAVSFLTYIGHLSM
;
A
#
# COMPACT_ATOMS: atom_id res chain seq x y z
N MET A 1 23.47 5.92 -19.30
CA MET A 1 22.82 5.75 -17.99
C MET A 1 22.61 4.26 -17.78
N GLN A 2 23.32 3.65 -16.84
CA GLN A 2 23.07 2.27 -16.46
C GLN A 2 21.75 2.23 -15.70
N GLU A 3 20.78 1.53 -16.27
CA GLU A 3 19.47 1.31 -15.67
C GLU A 3 19.66 0.62 -14.32
N LEU A 4 19.13 1.23 -13.26
CA LEU A 4 19.25 0.72 -11.90
C LEU A 4 18.47 -0.60 -11.87
N LYS A 5 19.19 -1.73 -11.96
CA LYS A 5 18.59 -3.05 -12.10
C LYS A 5 18.07 -3.50 -10.73
N ILE A 6 16.88 -3.02 -10.38
CA ILE A 6 16.15 -3.47 -9.20
C ILE A 6 15.85 -4.95 -9.43
N ILE A 7 16.36 -5.83 -8.56
CA ILE A 7 16.04 -7.25 -8.61
C ILE A 7 14.54 -7.35 -8.26
N GLU A 8 13.64 -7.74 -9.16
CA GLU A 8 12.17 -7.74 -8.93
C GLU A 8 11.59 -9.12 -8.54
N ASP A 9 12.45 -10.09 -8.22
CA ASP A 9 12.13 -11.51 -8.05
C ASP A 9 11.21 -11.87 -6.88
N ARG A 10 11.07 -10.98 -5.89
CA ARG A 10 10.24 -11.19 -4.70
C ARG A 10 9.64 -9.87 -4.21
N PRO A 11 8.49 -9.88 -3.51
CA PRO A 11 7.98 -8.68 -2.86
C PRO A 11 8.97 -8.13 -1.82
N LEU A 12 8.85 -6.84 -1.51
CA LEU A 12 9.58 -6.25 -0.39
C LEU A 12 9.22 -6.97 0.90
N GLY A 13 10.24 -7.47 1.59
CA GLY A 13 10.11 -8.08 2.89
C GLY A 13 9.87 -7.03 3.97
N PHE A 14 9.25 -7.45 5.06
CA PHE A 14 8.95 -6.60 6.20
C PHE A 14 10.15 -5.79 6.71
N LYS A 15 11.33 -6.44 6.86
CA LYS A 15 12.56 -5.77 7.29
C LYS A 15 13.02 -4.68 6.32
N GLU A 16 12.86 -4.89 5.02
CA GLU A 16 13.24 -3.89 4.01
C GLU A 16 12.34 -2.66 4.11
N ILE A 17 11.03 -2.85 4.28
CA ILE A 17 10.07 -1.76 4.46
C ILE A 17 10.35 -1.00 5.76
N GLN A 18 10.61 -1.71 6.86
CA GLN A 18 10.99 -1.07 8.13
C GLN A 18 12.26 -0.23 7.98
N THR A 19 13.29 -0.75 7.31
CA THR A 19 14.54 -0.02 7.07
C THR A 19 14.31 1.23 6.22
N ILE A 20 13.47 1.14 5.17
CA ILE A 20 13.16 2.31 4.34
C ILE A 20 12.40 3.37 5.16
N LEU A 21 11.49 2.97 6.05
CA LEU A 21 10.69 3.92 6.84
C LEU A 21 11.40 4.44 8.10
N ALA A 22 12.43 3.75 8.59
CA ALA A 22 13.10 4.06 9.85
C ALA A 22 13.59 5.53 9.90
N GLY A 23 13.08 6.28 10.88
CA GLY A 23 13.49 7.66 11.14
C GLY A 23 13.04 8.71 10.13
N LYS A 24 12.24 8.35 9.10
CA LYS A 24 11.90 9.27 8.01
C LYS A 24 10.64 10.11 8.23
N CYS A 25 9.71 9.66 9.06
CA CYS A 25 8.47 10.39 9.34
C CYS A 25 8.09 10.24 10.82
N GLN A 26 8.33 11.28 11.62
CA GLN A 26 8.02 11.29 13.06
C GLN A 26 6.51 11.09 13.32
N ASN A 27 5.66 11.61 12.42
CA ASN A 27 4.21 11.52 12.53
C ASN A 27 3.63 10.25 11.90
N LEU A 28 4.45 9.29 11.46
CA LEU A 28 3.99 8.05 10.84
C LEU A 28 4.04 6.90 11.85
N HIS A 29 2.86 6.38 12.19
CA HIS A 29 2.69 5.23 13.06
C HIS A 29 2.06 4.10 12.26
N VAL A 30 2.87 3.08 11.94
CA VAL A 30 2.47 1.98 11.04
C VAL A 30 2.19 0.71 11.83
N LYS A 31 1.01 0.12 11.59
CA LYS A 31 0.73 -1.29 11.92
C LYS A 31 0.98 -2.14 10.68
N TYR A 32 1.68 -3.26 10.86
CA TYR A 32 1.89 -4.24 9.80
C TYR A 32 1.03 -5.46 10.08
N THR A 33 0.33 -5.92 9.06
CA THR A 33 -0.62 -7.02 9.18
C THR A 33 -0.50 -7.96 7.98
N ASP A 34 -0.19 -9.22 8.24
CA ASP A 34 -0.41 -10.27 7.26
C ASP A 34 -1.88 -10.67 7.32
N LEU A 35 -2.66 -10.38 6.27
CA LEU A 35 -4.10 -10.56 6.34
C LEU A 35 -4.50 -12.04 6.53
N ALA A 36 -3.64 -12.96 6.08
CA ALA A 36 -3.86 -14.39 6.24
C ALA A 36 -3.92 -14.84 7.71
N SER A 37 -3.27 -14.11 8.63
CA SER A 37 -3.29 -14.45 10.06
C SER A 37 -4.59 -14.07 10.77
N LEU A 38 -5.47 -13.30 10.12
CA LEU A 38 -6.75 -12.87 10.69
C LEU A 38 -7.91 -13.82 10.36
N HIS A 39 -7.66 -14.90 9.62
CA HIS A 39 -8.63 -15.97 9.35
C HIS A 39 -10.04 -15.47 8.93
N ASN A 40 -10.07 -14.47 8.04
CA ASN A 40 -11.29 -13.83 7.51
C ASN A 40 -12.18 -13.10 8.53
N ASN A 41 -11.71 -12.89 9.77
CA ASN A 41 -12.39 -12.08 10.76
C ASN A 41 -11.77 -10.66 10.82
N TYR A 42 -12.06 -9.85 9.80
CA TYR A 42 -11.42 -8.54 9.66
C TYR A 42 -12.14 -7.47 10.48
N THR A 43 -11.44 -6.96 11.49
CA THR A 43 -11.87 -5.76 12.23
C THR A 43 -10.92 -4.60 11.97
N LEU A 44 -11.45 -3.38 12.08
CA LEU A 44 -10.63 -2.18 11.88
C LEU A 44 -9.56 -2.07 12.97
N SER A 45 -9.84 -2.49 14.20
CA SER A 45 -8.89 -2.46 15.30
C SER A 45 -7.67 -3.37 15.08
N ASP A 46 -7.83 -4.47 14.35
CA ASP A 46 -6.72 -5.39 14.05
C ASP A 46 -5.81 -4.84 12.94
N ILE A 47 -6.39 -4.12 11.98
CA ILE A 47 -5.70 -3.62 10.78
C ILE A 47 -5.16 -2.19 10.99
N LEU A 48 -5.95 -1.32 11.61
CA LEU A 48 -5.66 0.09 11.85
C LEU A 48 -6.16 0.54 13.25
N PRO A 49 -5.51 0.11 14.35
CA PRO A 49 -5.83 0.55 15.71
C PRO A 49 -5.88 2.08 15.87
N THR A 50 -6.59 2.61 16.87
CA THR A 50 -6.83 4.06 17.06
C THR A 50 -5.56 4.92 17.14
N LYS A 51 -4.45 4.38 17.66
CA LYS A 51 -3.18 5.09 17.84
C LYS A 51 -2.24 5.03 16.62
N VAL A 52 -2.62 4.30 15.57
CA VAL A 52 -1.86 4.25 14.31
C VAL A 52 -2.58 5.02 13.22
N ASN A 53 -1.84 5.60 12.29
CA ASN A 53 -2.41 6.33 11.14
C ASN A 53 -2.19 5.61 9.81
N ALA A 54 -1.37 4.56 9.77
CA ALA A 54 -1.24 3.68 8.62
C ALA A 54 -1.27 2.20 9.02
N GLY A 55 -2.00 1.41 8.25
CA GLY A 55 -2.06 -0.05 8.35
C GLY A 55 -1.55 -0.63 7.04
N LEU A 56 -0.32 -1.16 7.04
CA LEU A 56 0.27 -1.81 5.89
C LEU A 56 -0.10 -3.30 5.89
N VAL A 57 -0.87 -3.71 4.89
CA VAL A 57 -1.52 -5.01 4.83
C VAL A 57 -0.94 -5.86 3.71
N LEU A 58 -0.43 -7.04 4.06
CA LEU A 58 0.03 -8.03 3.10
C LEU A 58 -1.10 -8.97 2.75
N LEU A 59 -1.55 -8.92 1.50
CA LEU A 59 -2.53 -9.82 0.93
C LEU A 59 -1.83 -11.07 0.38
N THR A 60 -2.51 -12.20 0.48
CA THR A 60 -2.05 -13.47 -0.12
C THR A 60 -3.06 -13.88 -1.19
N ALA A 61 -2.71 -13.61 -2.45
CA ALA A 61 -3.53 -13.94 -3.61
C ALA A 61 -3.09 -15.28 -4.23
N ARG A 62 -4.04 -16.06 -4.73
CA ARG A 62 -3.80 -17.26 -5.53
C ARG A 62 -4.21 -16.99 -6.97
N LEU A 63 -3.24 -16.92 -7.87
CA LEU A 63 -3.42 -16.66 -9.30
C LEU A 63 -2.82 -17.82 -10.08
N ASN A 64 -3.62 -18.55 -10.85
CA ASN A 64 -3.18 -19.67 -11.70
C ASN A 64 -2.27 -20.67 -10.95
N SER A 65 -2.71 -21.10 -9.76
CA SER A 65 -1.96 -22.01 -8.86
C SER A 65 -0.65 -21.46 -8.29
N ARG A 66 -0.31 -20.18 -8.51
CA ARG A 66 0.80 -19.49 -7.87
C ARG A 66 0.30 -18.63 -6.71
N VAL A 67 1.04 -18.66 -5.60
CA VAL A 67 0.81 -17.76 -4.46
C VAL A 67 1.58 -16.47 -4.71
N ASN A 68 0.85 -15.37 -4.85
CA ASN A 68 1.40 -14.03 -4.97
C ASN A 68 1.11 -13.24 -3.69
N ARG A 69 2.10 -12.47 -3.24
CA ARG A 69 1.95 -11.58 -2.08
C ARG A 69 1.89 -10.15 -2.58
N HIS A 70 0.92 -9.38 -2.09
CA HIS A 70 0.65 -8.02 -2.57
C HIS A 70 0.46 -7.07 -1.40
N TRP A 71 1.19 -5.94 -1.40
CA TRP A 71 1.06 -4.93 -0.37
C TRP A 71 -0.04 -3.93 -0.73
N THR A 72 -0.88 -3.62 0.25
CA THR A 72 -1.89 -2.54 0.22
C THR A 72 -1.85 -1.78 1.54
N CYS A 73 -2.47 -0.60 1.63
CA CYS A 73 -2.53 0.11 2.90
C CYS A 73 -3.88 0.75 3.20
N PHE A 74 -4.19 0.82 4.49
CA PHE A 74 -5.25 1.63 5.06
C PHE A 74 -4.65 2.84 5.75
N LEU A 75 -5.29 3.99 5.62
CA LEU A 75 -4.77 5.27 6.08
C LEU A 75 -5.85 6.01 6.86
N ARG A 76 -5.56 6.45 8.08
CA ARG A 76 -6.45 7.30 8.88
C ARG A 76 -6.03 8.75 8.72
N HIS A 77 -6.89 9.54 8.11
CA HIS A 77 -6.73 10.98 7.96
C HIS A 77 -6.99 11.71 9.28
N ARG A 78 -6.51 12.95 9.40
CA ARG A 78 -6.72 13.77 10.62
C ARG A 78 -8.20 14.03 10.90
N ASN A 79 -9.03 14.07 9.86
CA ASN A 79 -10.49 14.19 9.97
C ASN A 79 -11.20 12.87 10.31
N GLY A 80 -10.47 11.78 10.54
CA GLY A 80 -11.01 10.46 10.87
C GLY A 80 -11.43 9.60 9.67
N LYS A 81 -11.45 10.16 8.45
CA LYS A 81 -11.73 9.39 7.23
C LYS A 81 -10.68 8.30 7.03
N ILE A 82 -11.10 7.16 6.50
CA ILE A 82 -10.21 6.05 6.15
C ILE A 82 -10.08 6.00 4.64
N SER A 83 -8.84 5.96 4.14
CA SER A 83 -8.55 5.60 2.75
C SER A 83 -8.03 4.17 2.69
N PHE A 84 -8.44 3.43 1.67
CA PHE A 84 -7.80 2.19 1.24
C PHE A 84 -7.03 2.48 -0.06
N TYR A 85 -5.80 2.00 -0.12
CA TYR A 85 -4.92 2.20 -1.27
C TYR A 85 -4.39 0.85 -1.77
N ASP A 86 -4.74 0.53 -3.01
CA ASP A 86 -4.19 -0.57 -3.79
C ASP A 86 -3.47 0.02 -5.02
N PRO A 87 -2.13 -0.07 -5.12
CA PRO A 87 -1.39 0.52 -6.23
C PRO A 87 -1.74 -0.10 -7.59
N LEU A 88 -2.28 -1.32 -7.63
CA LEU A 88 -2.75 -1.96 -8.87
C LEU A 88 -4.19 -1.57 -9.23
N ASN A 89 -4.94 -0.98 -8.28
CA ASN A 89 -6.36 -0.69 -8.37
C ASN A 89 -7.17 -1.84 -8.98
N LEU A 90 -7.03 -3.04 -8.42
CA LEU A 90 -7.72 -4.24 -8.89
C LEU A 90 -9.23 -4.22 -8.56
N GLY A 91 -9.62 -3.42 -7.57
CA GLY A 91 -10.95 -3.42 -6.98
C GLY A 91 -11.09 -4.42 -5.85
N VAL A 92 -11.83 -4.05 -4.81
CA VAL A 92 -11.96 -4.82 -3.55
C VAL A 92 -12.60 -6.19 -3.72
N HIS A 93 -13.56 -6.31 -4.65
CA HIS A 93 -14.18 -7.60 -4.99
C HIS A 93 -13.19 -8.53 -5.69
N THR A 94 -12.38 -8.00 -6.62
CA THR A 94 -11.32 -8.76 -7.30
C THR A 94 -10.27 -9.23 -6.31
N LEU A 95 -9.85 -8.37 -5.38
CA LEU A 95 -8.90 -8.76 -4.32
C LEU A 95 -9.45 -9.89 -3.46
N SER A 96 -10.72 -9.81 -3.05
CA SER A 96 -11.41 -10.87 -2.29
C SER A 96 -11.43 -12.20 -3.07
N SER A 97 -11.78 -12.14 -4.36
CA SER A 97 -11.76 -13.30 -5.26
C SER A 97 -10.37 -13.93 -5.36
N TYR A 98 -9.32 -13.13 -5.53
CA TYR A 98 -7.95 -13.65 -5.60
C TYR A 98 -7.47 -14.25 -4.27
N MET A 99 -7.93 -13.74 -3.13
CA MET A 99 -7.64 -14.33 -1.82
C MET A 99 -8.46 -15.59 -1.54
N ASN A 100 -9.50 -15.86 -2.34
CA ASN A 100 -10.50 -16.90 -2.10
C ASN A 100 -11.12 -16.79 -0.69
N ASP A 101 -11.38 -15.57 -0.26
CA ASP A 101 -11.93 -15.29 1.08
C ASP A 101 -13.46 -15.20 1.07
N GLY A 102 -14.14 -15.59 -0.01
CA GLY A 102 -15.60 -15.53 -0.07
C GLY A 102 -16.22 -14.14 0.06
N GLY A 103 -15.44 -13.05 -0.12
CA GLY A 103 -15.94 -11.67 -0.06
C GLY A 103 -15.71 -10.95 1.27
N TYR A 104 -15.16 -11.63 2.29
CA TYR A 104 -14.96 -11.04 3.63
C TYR A 104 -14.15 -9.73 3.59
N PHE A 105 -13.12 -9.64 2.73
CA PHE A 105 -12.32 -8.43 2.61
C PHE A 105 -13.10 -7.28 1.97
N SER A 106 -13.82 -7.55 0.87
CA SER A 106 -14.67 -6.55 0.23
C SER A 106 -15.72 -6.00 1.20
N ASP A 107 -16.41 -6.89 1.92
CA ASP A 107 -17.42 -6.51 2.90
C ASP A 107 -16.83 -5.70 4.04
N PHE A 108 -15.62 -6.06 4.49
CA PHE A 108 -14.89 -5.28 5.48
C PHE A 108 -14.60 -3.86 5.00
N VAL A 109 -14.04 -3.69 3.79
CA VAL A 109 -13.68 -2.38 3.22
C VAL A 109 -14.92 -1.50 3.05
N GLN A 110 -16.03 -2.08 2.59
CA GLN A 110 -17.32 -1.38 2.45
C GLN A 110 -17.91 -0.99 3.81
N ARG A 111 -17.89 -1.90 4.79
CA ARG A 111 -18.41 -1.68 6.14
C ARG A 111 -17.72 -0.52 6.85
N ILE A 112 -16.40 -0.40 6.71
CA ILE A 112 -15.64 0.73 7.28
C ILE A 112 -15.74 2.01 6.43
N ARG A 113 -16.44 1.97 5.29
CA ARG A 113 -16.61 3.08 4.34
C ARG A 113 -15.28 3.69 3.91
N ALA A 114 -14.28 2.84 3.66
CA ALA A 114 -12.98 3.32 3.21
C ALA A 114 -13.06 3.88 1.78
N ASP A 115 -12.39 5.00 1.57
CA ASP A 115 -12.24 5.63 0.27
C ASP A 115 -11.18 4.90 -0.54
N VAL A 116 -11.56 4.32 -1.68
CA VAL A 116 -10.67 3.50 -2.52
C VAL A 116 -10.06 4.36 -3.61
N ASN A 117 -8.77 4.18 -3.92
CA ASN A 117 -8.14 4.95 -4.99
C ASN A 117 -8.73 4.61 -6.36
N ALA A 118 -8.93 5.63 -7.19
CA ALA A 118 -9.56 5.49 -8.50
C ALA A 118 -8.57 5.11 -9.61
N LYS A 119 -7.27 5.41 -9.42
CA LYS A 119 -6.23 5.19 -10.42
C LYS A 119 -5.28 4.07 -10.04
N LYS A 120 -4.87 3.32 -11.06
CA LYS A 120 -3.77 2.36 -11.02
C LYS A 120 -2.45 3.13 -11.15
N HIS A 121 -1.52 2.92 -10.22
CA HIS A 121 -0.19 3.55 -10.23
C HIS A 121 0.93 2.56 -10.53
N GLN A 122 0.81 1.32 -10.08
CA GLN A 122 1.74 0.25 -10.44
C GLN A 122 1.39 -0.28 -11.82
N ARG A 123 2.36 -0.33 -12.74
CA ARG A 123 2.11 -0.73 -14.14
C ARG A 123 1.62 -2.16 -14.30
N ASN A 124 2.22 -3.12 -13.63
CA ASN A 124 1.88 -4.54 -13.74
C ASN A 124 2.07 -5.27 -12.39
N ALA A 125 1.23 -6.27 -12.12
CA ALA A 125 1.34 -7.17 -10.97
C ALA A 125 2.65 -7.98 -10.99
N GLU A 126 3.27 -8.17 -12.15
CA GLU A 126 4.59 -8.80 -12.29
C GLU A 126 5.74 -7.95 -11.74
N MET A 127 5.53 -6.64 -11.49
CA MET A 127 6.51 -5.78 -10.83
C MET A 127 6.41 -5.95 -9.31
N ILE A 128 6.85 -7.11 -8.81
CA ILE A 128 6.49 -7.62 -7.48
C ILE A 128 6.97 -6.71 -6.34
N LYS A 129 8.07 -5.96 -6.52
CA LYS A 129 8.61 -5.04 -5.49
C LYS A 129 7.91 -3.69 -5.41
N THR A 130 7.33 -3.19 -6.50
CA THR A 130 6.90 -1.79 -6.52
C THR A 130 5.64 -1.55 -5.71
N CYS A 131 4.78 -2.58 -5.50
CA CYS A 131 3.62 -2.45 -4.61
C CYS A 131 4.03 -1.91 -3.23
N GLY A 132 5.09 -2.45 -2.62
CA GLY A 132 5.59 -1.99 -1.33
C GLY A 132 6.12 -0.55 -1.37
N LEU A 133 6.82 -0.16 -2.43
CA LEU A 133 7.35 1.20 -2.62
C LEU A 133 6.23 2.23 -2.78
N HIS A 134 5.21 1.91 -3.57
CA HIS A 134 4.00 2.73 -3.70
C HIS A 134 3.34 2.94 -2.34
N ASN A 135 3.16 1.87 -1.56
CA ASN A 135 2.57 1.99 -0.23
C ASN A 135 3.44 2.82 0.72
N ILE A 136 4.78 2.69 0.67
CA ILE A 136 5.70 3.53 1.45
C ILE A 136 5.52 5.01 1.10
N CYS A 137 5.60 5.37 -0.19
CA CYS A 137 5.42 6.75 -0.63
C CYS A 137 4.03 7.29 -0.24
N ARG A 138 2.99 6.47 -0.37
CA ARG A 138 1.63 6.83 0.00
C ARG A 138 1.49 7.13 1.49
N MET A 139 2.08 6.29 2.35
CA MET A 139 2.09 6.48 3.81
C MET A 139 2.89 7.72 4.22
N VAL A 140 4.01 8.01 3.56
CA VAL A 140 4.78 9.23 3.80
C VAL A 140 3.98 10.47 3.39
N ALA A 141 3.34 10.46 2.21
CA ALA A 141 2.48 11.56 1.78
C ALA A 141 1.29 11.82 2.73
N LEU A 142 0.76 10.76 3.37
CA LEU A 142 -0.20 10.92 4.47
C LEU A 142 0.46 11.62 5.67
N ALA A 143 1.61 11.14 6.14
CA ALA A 143 2.24 11.64 7.35
C ALA A 143 2.70 13.11 7.23
N THR A 144 3.14 13.53 6.04
CA THR A 144 3.65 14.88 5.79
C THR A 144 2.54 15.86 5.39
N GLN A 145 1.61 15.45 4.53
CA GLN A 145 0.64 16.35 3.90
C GLN A 145 -0.83 15.93 4.08
N ASP A 146 -1.10 14.79 4.72
CA ASP A 146 -2.45 14.22 4.89
C ASP A 146 -3.23 14.05 3.57
N LEU A 147 -2.52 13.73 2.48
CA LEU A 147 -3.14 13.64 1.15
C LEU A 147 -4.20 12.54 1.10
N THR A 148 -5.41 12.89 0.66
CA THR A 148 -6.46 11.94 0.22
C THR A 148 -6.01 11.16 -1.01
N ASN A 149 -6.73 10.09 -1.38
CA ASN A 149 -6.40 9.33 -2.60
C ASN A 149 -6.40 10.19 -3.85
N HIS A 150 -7.42 11.03 -4.04
CA HIS A 150 -7.46 11.96 -5.18
C HIS A 150 -6.29 12.94 -5.19
N GLN A 151 -5.90 13.50 -4.03
CA GLN A 151 -4.75 14.41 -3.96
C GLN A 151 -3.43 13.67 -4.23
N TYR A 152 -3.30 12.43 -3.76
CA TYR A 152 -2.14 11.60 -4.03
C TYR A 152 -1.99 11.28 -5.52
N ASP A 153 -3.09 11.00 -6.23
CA ASP A 153 -3.09 10.77 -7.68
C ASP A 153 -2.48 11.97 -8.43
N HIS A 154 -2.85 13.20 -8.05
CA HIS A 154 -2.27 14.42 -8.62
C HIS A 154 -0.81 14.60 -8.24
N TRP A 155 -0.48 14.37 -6.97
CA TRP A 155 0.87 14.51 -6.46
C TRP A 155 1.85 13.57 -7.15
N ILE A 156 1.56 12.28 -7.25
CA ILE A 156 2.47 11.32 -7.89
C ILE A 156 2.64 11.60 -9.39
N SER A 157 1.58 12.11 -10.04
CA SER A 157 1.64 12.51 -11.45
C SER A 157 2.51 13.75 -11.67
N SER A 158 2.64 14.63 -10.67
CA SER A 158 3.47 15.84 -10.77
C SER A 158 4.98 15.58 -10.78
N VAL A 159 5.42 14.37 -10.42
CA VAL A 159 6.85 13.98 -10.40
C VAL A 159 7.44 13.89 -11.82
N ASN A 160 6.63 14.08 -12.88
CA ASN A 160 7.01 14.05 -14.29
C ASN A 160 7.87 12.83 -14.67
N MET A 161 7.53 11.69 -14.06
CA MET A 161 8.16 10.38 -14.26
C MET A 161 7.07 9.31 -14.20
N ALA A 162 7.35 8.13 -14.75
CA ALA A 162 6.47 6.98 -14.55
C ALA A 162 6.35 6.68 -13.04
N PRO A 163 5.14 6.40 -12.50
CA PRO A 163 4.94 6.25 -11.06
C PRO A 163 5.84 5.19 -10.40
N ASP A 164 6.06 4.03 -11.05
CA ASP A 164 6.97 2.99 -10.55
C ASP A 164 8.43 3.48 -10.42
N LEU A 165 8.89 4.30 -11.38
CA LEU A 165 10.22 4.91 -11.34
C LEU A 165 10.28 6.00 -10.26
N ALA A 166 9.23 6.82 -10.16
CA ALA A 166 9.12 7.88 -9.17
C ALA A 166 9.22 7.32 -7.75
N VAL A 167 8.43 6.29 -7.41
CA VAL A 167 8.47 5.70 -6.07
C VAL A 167 9.80 5.02 -5.78
N SER A 168 10.41 4.37 -6.78
CA SER A 168 11.74 3.76 -6.64
C SER A 168 12.82 4.81 -6.35
N PHE A 169 12.80 5.92 -7.10
CA PHE A 169 13.70 7.05 -6.86
C PHE A 169 13.47 7.63 -5.47
N LEU A 170 12.22 7.89 -5.09
CA LEU A 170 11.84 8.49 -3.81
C LEU A 170 12.06 7.59 -2.60
N THR A 171 12.24 6.28 -2.76
CA THR A 171 12.53 5.38 -1.63
C THR A 171 14.01 5.04 -1.52
N TYR A 172 14.69 4.81 -2.64
CA TYR A 172 16.07 4.32 -2.66
C TYR A 172 17.11 5.42 -2.81
N ILE A 173 16.80 6.51 -3.53
CA ILE A 173 17.75 7.57 -3.88
C ILE A 173 17.42 8.85 -3.11
N GLY A 174 16.20 9.36 -3.28
CA GLY A 174 15.65 10.40 -2.41
C GLY A 174 15.35 9.74 -1.08
N HIS A 175 16.09 10.01 -0.02
CA HIS A 175 15.86 9.34 1.27
C HIS A 175 14.68 9.95 2.05
N LEU A 176 13.50 10.04 1.41
CA LEU A 176 12.23 10.68 1.81
C LEU A 176 12.39 11.89 2.75
N SER A 177 12.59 13.06 2.16
CA SER A 177 12.19 14.36 2.73
C SER A 177 11.54 15.19 1.61
N MET A 178 10.21 15.31 1.68
CA MET A 178 9.35 16.29 1.01
C MET A 178 8.08 16.48 1.85
#